data_AF-A0A9D5JY37-F1
#
_entry.id   AF-A0A9D5JY37-F1
#
_cell.length_a   1.000
_cell.length_b   1.000
_cell.length_c   1.000
_cell.angle_alpha   90.00
_cell.angle_beta   90.00
_cell.angle_gamma   90.00
#
_symmetry.space_group_name_H-M   'P 1'
#
loop_
_entity.id
_entity.type
_entity.pdbx_description
1 polymer ?
#
loop_
_entity_poly.entity_id
_entity_poly.type
_entity_poly.pdbx_seq_one_letter_code
_entity_poly.pdbx_strand_id
1 'polypeptide(L)'
;RMPMNATVEQILEYVNTLEIIDTHEHLPCSETVWLQEYQDNGGDVFKEYLKHYFPSDLVSAGLPERELNTIMTSDLPVPDKWARLKSYWEVARYTGYGRALDIAVRGIYGIEGINRDTIEEVNAAFWGSLKPGHFRYVLKELCQIKTSLLDSLEGSLDSDPEFFNNVFRMDPFIMPKSLEEIHALERLTGIRITSFDAWCECCRATLEAVLKKGVVALKCALAYRRSLQFDRPTRAVAEAEFTEFLAGIYRSRKHPQIPLMGHNCQNYMMHYILGLANQRQLAYQFHTGLQEGNGNHIAHSDPTLLSNLFLDYPDVRFDLFHISYPFQQQLSALAKVFPNVFIDMCWAHIISPQASIAALTEWLDAVPFNKINAFGGDYLFVDGVYGHQYLARENVSKALALKVEDGVFDLDQAKEIARCLFYDNPARLFTLD
;
A
#
# COMPACT_ATOMS: atom_id res chain seq x y z
N ARG A 1 -13.29 2.11 29.08
CA ARG A 1 -13.50 2.94 27.87
C ARG A 1 -14.41 4.09 28.27
N MET A 2 -14.06 5.35 27.97
CA MET A 2 -15.07 6.42 28.01
C MET A 2 -16.20 6.04 27.04
N PRO A 3 -17.47 6.32 27.33
CA PRO A 3 -18.55 6.06 26.40
C PRO A 3 -18.26 6.78 25.09
N MET A 4 -18.42 6.07 23.98
CA MET A 4 -18.27 6.66 22.67
C MET A 4 -19.40 7.68 22.49
N ASN A 5 -19.14 8.80 21.83
CA ASN A 5 -20.18 9.80 21.59
C ASN A 5 -21.33 9.14 20.79
N ALA A 6 -22.58 9.39 21.17
CA ALA A 6 -23.75 8.83 20.50
C ALA A 6 -23.75 9.06 18.98
N THR A 7 -23.24 10.21 18.52
CA THR A 7 -23.08 10.50 17.08
C THR A 7 -22.09 9.54 16.41
N VAL A 8 -20.95 9.26 17.06
CA VAL A 8 -19.94 8.31 16.55
C VAL A 8 -20.53 6.90 16.51
N GLU A 9 -21.29 6.49 17.53
CA GLU A 9 -21.94 5.18 17.57
C GLU A 9 -22.92 4.98 16.41
N GLN A 10 -23.77 5.98 16.13
CA GLN A 10 -24.74 5.91 15.03
C GLN A 10 -24.09 5.88 13.64
N ILE A 11 -23.02 6.66 13.44
CA ILE A 11 -22.26 6.64 12.18
C ILE A 11 -21.54 5.29 12.04
N LEU A 12 -20.88 4.82 13.09
CA LEU A 12 -20.13 3.56 13.06
C LEU A 12 -21.04 2.35 12.82
N GLU A 13 -22.23 2.33 13.42
CA GLU A 13 -23.23 1.28 13.17
C GLU A 13 -23.56 1.20 11.67
N TYR A 14 -23.82 2.34 11.02
CA TYR A 14 -24.03 2.37 9.57
C TYR A 14 -22.77 1.97 8.79
N VAL A 15 -21.61 2.53 9.13
CA VAL A 15 -20.34 2.24 8.46
C VAL A 15 -20.06 0.74 8.49
N ASN A 16 -20.30 0.06 9.60
CA ASN A 16 -20.09 -1.39 9.72
C ASN A 16 -21.00 -2.25 8.82
N THR A 17 -22.05 -1.68 8.22
CA THR A 17 -22.89 -2.36 7.21
C THR A 17 -22.41 -2.18 5.77
N LEU A 18 -21.41 -1.32 5.56
CA LEU A 18 -20.91 -1.03 4.22
C LEU A 18 -19.98 -2.15 3.74
N GLU A 19 -20.29 -2.65 2.55
CA GLU A 19 -19.27 -3.24 1.69
C GLU A 19 -18.29 -2.14 1.26
N ILE A 20 -16.99 -2.44 1.23
CA ILE A 20 -15.94 -1.45 0.94
C ILE A 20 -15.03 -1.93 -0.20
N ILE A 21 -14.33 -0.99 -0.83
CA ILE A 21 -13.23 -1.28 -1.74
C ILE A 21 -11.94 -0.98 -1.02
N ASP A 22 -11.03 -1.94 -1.09
CA ASP A 22 -9.69 -1.85 -0.55
C ASP A 22 -8.73 -1.42 -1.67
N THR A 23 -8.27 -0.17 -1.61
CA THR A 23 -7.57 0.47 -2.72
C THR A 23 -6.14 -0.02 -2.94
N HIS A 24 -5.58 -0.83 -2.03
CA HIS A 24 -4.25 -1.38 -2.20
C HIS A 24 -3.92 -2.51 -1.22
N GLU A 25 -3.33 -3.60 -1.73
CA GLU A 25 -2.81 -4.71 -0.93
C GLU A 25 -1.53 -5.33 -1.51
N HIS A 26 -0.79 -6.03 -0.65
CA HIS A 26 0.37 -6.85 -1.01
C HIS A 26 0.23 -8.32 -0.57
N LEU A 27 -1.02 -8.77 -0.36
CA LEU A 27 -1.34 -10.13 0.07
C LEU A 27 -0.83 -11.18 -0.94
N PRO A 28 -0.69 -12.45 -0.52
CA PRO A 28 -0.49 -13.56 -1.46
C PRO A 28 -1.59 -13.57 -2.54
N CYS A 29 -1.21 -13.83 -3.79
CA CYS A 29 -2.13 -13.71 -4.93
C CYS A 29 -3.32 -14.68 -4.89
N SER A 30 -3.22 -15.75 -4.08
CA SER A 30 -4.32 -16.63 -3.73
C SER A 30 -4.09 -17.26 -2.36
N GLU A 31 -5.17 -17.75 -1.74
CA GLU A 31 -5.08 -18.51 -0.49
C GLU A 31 -4.24 -19.79 -0.67
N THR A 32 -4.26 -20.41 -1.86
CA THR A 32 -3.46 -21.61 -2.14
C THR A 32 -1.97 -21.31 -2.06
N VAL A 33 -1.52 -20.17 -2.60
CA VAL A 33 -0.11 -19.73 -2.53
C VAL A 33 0.29 -19.47 -1.08
N TRP A 34 -0.58 -18.81 -0.30
CA TRP A 34 -0.35 -18.59 1.14
C TRP A 34 -0.22 -19.90 1.92
N LEU A 35 -1.14 -20.86 1.71
CA LEU A 35 -1.09 -22.16 2.38
C LEU A 35 0.17 -22.95 2.00
N GLN A 36 0.59 -22.89 0.73
CA GLN A 36 1.79 -23.56 0.25
C GLN A 36 3.06 -23.00 0.91
N GLU A 37 3.14 -21.67 1.14
CA GLU A 37 4.26 -21.03 1.84
C GLU A 37 4.53 -21.70 3.20
N TYR A 38 3.48 -21.97 3.97
CA TYR A 38 3.57 -22.56 5.30
C TYR A 38 3.76 -24.07 5.29
N GLN A 39 3.25 -24.76 4.27
CA GLN A 39 3.52 -26.19 4.07
C GLN A 39 5.01 -26.43 3.76
N ASP A 40 5.61 -25.58 2.93
CA ASP A 40 6.99 -25.76 2.48
C ASP A 40 8.01 -25.27 3.51
N ASN A 41 7.70 -24.19 4.22
CA ASN A 41 8.69 -23.48 5.05
C ASN A 41 8.39 -23.50 6.56
N GLY A 42 7.28 -24.10 6.98
CA GLY A 42 6.80 -24.02 8.37
C GLY A 42 6.59 -22.59 8.85
N GLY A 43 6.47 -22.39 10.16
CA GLY A 43 6.36 -21.06 10.76
C GLY A 43 5.73 -21.02 12.14
N ASP A 44 5.35 -19.82 12.55
CA ASP A 44 4.52 -19.54 13.71
C ASP A 44 3.86 -18.17 13.52
N VAL A 45 3.08 -17.75 14.52
CA VAL A 45 2.41 -16.45 14.47
C VAL A 45 3.38 -15.26 14.40
N PHE A 46 4.61 -15.37 14.91
CA PHE A 46 5.59 -14.29 14.75
C PHE A 46 6.09 -14.23 13.31
N LYS A 47 6.37 -15.38 12.67
CA LYS A 47 6.71 -15.41 11.25
C LYS A 47 5.64 -14.76 10.38
N GLU A 48 4.35 -14.82 10.76
CA GLU A 48 3.27 -14.12 10.04
C GLU A 48 3.17 -12.64 10.45
N TYR A 49 2.91 -12.36 11.73
CA TYR A 49 2.53 -11.01 12.18
C TYR A 49 3.70 -10.03 12.25
N LEU A 50 4.93 -10.53 12.18
CA LEU A 50 6.13 -9.72 12.06
C LEU A 50 6.67 -9.71 10.62
N LYS A 51 5.87 -10.07 9.61
CA LYS A 51 6.16 -9.74 8.19
C LYS A 51 6.03 -8.23 7.93
N HIS A 52 5.05 -7.59 8.57
CA HIS A 52 4.64 -6.20 8.28
C HIS A 52 3.73 -5.65 9.39
N TYR A 53 3.55 -4.36 9.64
CA TYR A 53 4.47 -3.23 9.75
C TYR A 53 5.11 -3.15 11.14
N PHE A 54 4.52 -3.86 12.12
CA PHE A 54 4.89 -3.78 13.53
C PHE A 54 6.39 -4.03 13.84
N PRO A 55 7.13 -4.86 13.08
CA PRO A 55 8.59 -4.97 13.25
C PRO A 55 9.32 -3.63 13.25
N SER A 56 8.89 -2.68 12.41
CA SER A 56 9.49 -1.35 12.32
C SER A 56 9.36 -0.55 13.63
N ASP A 57 8.25 -0.71 14.35
CA ASP A 57 8.08 -0.11 15.68
C ASP A 57 8.94 -0.81 16.74
N LEU A 58 9.06 -2.14 16.66
CA LEU A 58 9.91 -2.89 17.58
C LEU A 58 11.39 -2.49 17.44
N VAL A 59 11.87 -2.34 16.21
CA VAL A 59 13.24 -1.85 15.93
C VAL A 59 13.41 -0.40 16.39
N SER A 60 12.42 0.47 16.15
CA SER A 60 12.43 1.85 16.65
C SER A 60 12.43 1.92 18.18
N ALA A 61 11.80 0.95 18.85
CA ALA A 61 11.84 0.77 20.31
C ALA A 61 13.18 0.21 20.84
N GLY A 62 14.12 -0.13 19.94
CA GLY A 62 15.48 -0.57 20.27
C GLY A 62 15.74 -2.07 20.09
N LEU A 63 14.81 -2.84 19.50
CA LEU A 63 15.07 -4.25 19.17
C LEU A 63 16.14 -4.31 18.08
N PRO A 64 17.29 -4.99 18.30
CA PRO A 64 18.30 -5.11 17.25
C PRO A 64 17.75 -5.90 16.05
N GLU A 65 17.99 -5.43 14.83
CA GLU A 65 17.54 -6.10 13.59
C GLU A 65 17.99 -7.57 13.52
N ARG A 66 19.20 -7.88 14.01
CA ARG A 66 19.70 -9.26 14.10
C ARG A 66 18.84 -10.15 15.01
N GLU A 67 18.27 -9.58 16.07
CA GLU A 67 17.41 -10.29 17.00
C GLU A 67 16.04 -10.51 16.37
N LEU A 68 15.48 -9.47 15.73
CA LEU A 68 14.25 -9.59 14.94
C LEU A 68 14.38 -10.69 13.86
N ASN A 69 15.47 -10.68 13.09
CA ASN A 69 15.72 -11.72 12.09
C ASN A 69 15.82 -13.12 12.73
N THR A 70 16.46 -13.23 13.89
CA THR A 70 16.53 -14.50 14.63
C THR A 70 15.14 -14.97 15.04
N ILE A 71 14.27 -14.08 15.52
CA ILE A 71 12.89 -14.40 15.91
C ILE A 71 12.08 -14.88 14.69
N MET A 72 12.25 -14.22 13.54
CA MET A 72 11.55 -14.54 12.30
C MET A 72 11.99 -15.87 11.65
N THR A 73 13.25 -16.27 11.84
CA THR A 73 13.85 -17.39 11.09
C THR A 73 14.20 -18.62 11.94
N SER A 74 14.20 -18.51 13.27
CA SER A 74 14.53 -19.64 14.15
C SER A 74 13.34 -20.54 14.46
N ASP A 75 13.64 -21.81 14.80
CA ASP A 75 12.69 -22.79 15.32
C ASP A 75 12.49 -22.71 16.85
N LEU A 76 12.81 -21.57 17.46
CA LEU A 76 12.60 -21.38 18.89
C LEU A 76 11.11 -21.52 19.25
N PRO A 77 10.75 -22.14 20.38
CA PRO A 77 9.38 -22.14 20.86
C PRO A 77 8.81 -20.72 20.98
N VAL A 78 7.52 -20.57 20.68
CA VAL A 78 6.81 -19.28 20.73
C VAL A 78 6.97 -18.55 22.09
N PRO A 79 6.89 -19.22 23.26
CA PRO A 79 7.16 -18.56 24.54
C PRO A 79 8.57 -17.97 24.66
N ASP A 80 9.59 -18.61 24.06
CA ASP A 80 10.97 -18.15 24.09
C ASP A 80 11.17 -16.96 23.15
N LYS A 81 10.52 -16.96 21.99
CA LYS A 81 10.47 -15.80 21.09
C LYS A 81 9.78 -14.61 21.77
N TRP A 82 8.65 -14.85 22.45
CA TRP A 82 7.95 -13.83 23.22
C TRP A 82 8.83 -13.24 24.32
N ALA A 83 9.55 -14.07 25.08
CA ALA A 83 10.45 -13.59 26.13
C ALA A 83 11.51 -12.59 25.62
N ARG A 84 11.96 -12.75 24.38
CA ARG A 84 12.91 -11.84 23.70
C ARG A 84 12.25 -10.56 23.18
N LEU A 85 10.97 -10.63 22.81
CA LEU A 85 10.21 -9.52 22.25
C LEU A 85 9.53 -8.64 23.30
N LYS A 86 9.14 -9.21 24.45
CA LYS A 86 8.19 -8.62 25.40
C LYS A 86 8.50 -7.15 25.73
N SER A 87 9.75 -6.81 26.07
CA SER A 87 10.09 -5.43 26.46
C SER A 87 9.84 -4.41 25.35
N TYR A 88 10.09 -4.79 24.10
CA TYR A 88 9.89 -3.93 22.93
C TYR A 88 8.42 -3.92 22.50
N TRP A 89 7.75 -5.08 22.60
CA TRP A 89 6.33 -5.23 22.32
C TRP A 89 5.49 -4.32 23.23
N GLU A 90 5.72 -4.36 24.53
CA GLU A 90 4.89 -3.62 25.51
C GLU A 90 5.00 -2.09 25.34
N VAL A 91 6.16 -1.58 24.90
CA VAL A 91 6.30 -0.13 24.64
C VAL A 91 5.74 0.27 23.28
N ALA A 92 5.74 -0.63 22.30
CA ALA A 92 5.21 -0.40 20.96
C ALA A 92 3.70 -0.71 20.85
N ARG A 93 3.09 -1.46 21.77
CA ARG A 93 1.73 -2.00 21.59
C ARG A 93 0.63 -0.95 21.39
N TYR A 94 0.86 0.29 21.82
CA TYR A 94 -0.11 1.38 21.73
C TYR A 94 0.04 2.22 20.45
N THR A 95 1.06 1.94 19.63
CA THR A 95 1.14 2.49 18.26
C THR A 95 -0.01 1.94 17.41
N GLY A 96 -0.21 2.53 16.22
CA GLY A 96 -1.27 2.05 15.33
C GLY A 96 -1.08 0.60 14.90
N TYR A 97 0.16 0.17 14.62
CA TYR A 97 0.48 -1.23 14.28
C TYR A 97 0.20 -2.20 15.43
N GLY A 98 0.66 -1.88 16.65
CA GLY A 98 0.41 -2.75 17.81
C GLY A 98 -1.09 -2.88 18.12
N ARG A 99 -1.84 -1.77 18.03
CA ARG A 99 -3.29 -1.78 18.19
C ARG A 99 -3.99 -2.61 17.13
N ALA A 100 -3.56 -2.53 15.87
CA ALA A 100 -4.15 -3.30 14.78
C ALA A 100 -4.01 -4.81 15.02
N LEU A 101 -2.85 -5.28 15.47
CA LEU A 101 -2.65 -6.70 15.77
C LEU A 101 -3.52 -7.19 16.94
N ASP A 102 -3.62 -6.41 18.03
CA ASP A 102 -4.51 -6.76 19.15
C ASP A 102 -5.99 -6.80 18.71
N ILE A 103 -6.39 -5.94 17.78
CA ILE A 103 -7.76 -5.93 17.21
C ILE A 103 -7.96 -7.13 16.29
N ALA A 104 -6.99 -7.46 15.43
CA ALA A 104 -7.01 -8.62 14.55
C ALA A 104 -7.25 -9.92 15.32
N VAL A 105 -6.42 -10.19 16.33
CA VAL A 105 -6.53 -11.39 17.15
C VAL A 105 -7.88 -11.46 17.88
N ARG A 106 -8.37 -10.34 18.39
CA ARG A 106 -9.68 -10.29 19.05
C ARG A 106 -10.83 -10.56 18.10
N GLY A 107 -10.83 -9.96 16.92
CA GLY A 107 -11.93 -10.11 15.97
C GLY A 107 -11.92 -11.45 15.24
N ILE A 108 -10.75 -11.96 14.88
CA ILE A 108 -10.61 -13.18 14.08
C ILE A 108 -10.71 -14.43 14.98
N TYR A 109 -10.05 -14.41 16.15
CA TYR A 109 -9.92 -15.59 17.01
C TYR A 109 -10.65 -15.49 18.35
N GLY A 110 -11.22 -14.33 18.71
CA GLY A 110 -11.89 -14.14 20.00
C GLY A 110 -10.94 -14.03 21.20
N ILE A 111 -9.63 -13.90 20.97
CA ILE A 111 -8.61 -13.82 22.02
C ILE A 111 -8.37 -12.35 22.38
N GLU A 112 -8.28 -12.01 23.67
CA GLU A 112 -8.33 -10.61 24.14
C GLU A 112 -7.26 -9.69 23.50
N GLY A 113 -6.08 -10.23 23.23
CA GLY A 113 -4.94 -9.56 22.59
C GLY A 113 -3.68 -10.43 22.67
N ILE A 114 -2.55 -9.88 22.24
CA ILE A 114 -1.27 -10.59 22.20
C ILE A 114 -0.45 -10.22 23.44
N ASN A 115 -0.25 -11.19 24.34
CA ASN A 115 0.58 -11.04 25.52
C ASN A 115 1.16 -12.39 25.95
N ARG A 116 1.91 -12.42 27.06
CA ARG A 116 2.56 -13.63 27.57
C ARG A 116 1.57 -14.78 27.79
N ASP A 117 0.40 -14.47 28.30
CA ASP A 117 -0.56 -15.46 28.77
C ASP A 117 -1.44 -15.97 27.60
N THR A 118 -1.46 -15.26 26.47
CA THR A 118 -2.28 -15.60 25.30
C THR A 118 -1.46 -16.04 24.08
N ILE A 119 -0.15 -15.78 24.01
CA ILE A 119 0.62 -15.97 22.76
C ILE A 119 0.61 -17.42 22.23
N GLU A 120 0.59 -18.42 23.11
CA GLU A 120 0.50 -19.83 22.69
C GLU A 120 -0.88 -20.15 22.11
N GLU A 121 -1.94 -19.60 22.70
CA GLU A 121 -3.32 -19.72 22.20
C GLU A 121 -3.46 -19.03 20.84
N VAL A 122 -2.90 -17.83 20.69
CA VAL A 122 -2.85 -17.08 19.42
C VAL A 122 -2.11 -17.89 18.35
N ASN A 123 -0.96 -18.49 18.69
CA ASN A 123 -0.23 -19.32 17.75
C ASN A 123 -1.02 -20.58 17.35
N ALA A 124 -1.70 -21.23 18.28
CA ALA A 124 -2.55 -22.37 17.97
C ALA A 124 -3.74 -21.98 17.07
N ALA A 125 -4.36 -20.82 17.31
CA ALA A 125 -5.44 -20.29 16.48
C ALA A 125 -4.96 -19.95 15.06
N PHE A 126 -3.79 -19.33 14.93
CA PHE A 126 -3.12 -19.09 13.65
C PHE A 126 -2.91 -20.40 12.88
N TRP A 127 -2.31 -21.42 13.50
CA TRP A 127 -2.16 -22.73 12.87
C TRP A 127 -3.50 -23.36 12.47
N GLY A 128 -4.54 -23.20 13.29
CA GLY A 128 -5.90 -23.64 12.99
C GLY A 128 -6.57 -22.89 11.82
N SER A 129 -6.07 -21.70 11.47
CA SER A 129 -6.52 -20.90 10.32
C SER A 129 -5.81 -21.24 9.01
N LEU A 130 -4.70 -22.00 9.04
CA LEU A 130 -4.00 -22.46 7.83
C LEU A 130 -4.77 -23.58 7.10
N LYS A 131 -5.96 -23.25 6.61
CA LYS A 131 -6.88 -24.13 5.88
C LYS A 131 -7.70 -23.33 4.87
N PRO A 132 -8.26 -23.98 3.85
CA PRO A 132 -9.09 -23.29 2.86
C PRO A 132 -10.28 -22.55 3.50
N GLY A 133 -10.55 -21.35 3.02
CA GLY A 133 -11.68 -20.49 3.43
C GLY A 133 -11.33 -19.36 4.39
N HIS A 134 -10.08 -19.27 4.88
CA HIS A 134 -9.64 -18.20 5.77
C HIS A 134 -9.64 -16.82 5.09
N PHE A 135 -9.22 -16.73 3.82
CA PHE A 135 -9.29 -15.49 3.03
C PHE A 135 -10.73 -14.98 2.93
N ARG A 136 -11.69 -15.87 2.64
CA ARG A 136 -13.11 -15.51 2.58
C ARG A 136 -13.64 -15.06 3.95
N TYR A 137 -13.32 -15.80 5.00
CA TYR A 137 -13.71 -15.45 6.36
C TYR A 137 -13.23 -14.05 6.75
N VAL A 138 -11.94 -13.75 6.56
CA VAL A 138 -11.39 -12.45 6.95
C VAL A 138 -11.82 -11.33 6.00
N LEU A 139 -11.59 -11.48 4.69
CA LEU A 139 -11.78 -10.39 3.72
C LEU A 139 -13.26 -10.15 3.38
N LYS A 140 -14.05 -11.22 3.21
CA LYS A 140 -15.46 -11.09 2.80
C LYS A 140 -16.40 -11.03 4.00
N GLU A 141 -16.29 -11.96 4.93
CA GLU A 141 -17.29 -12.07 6.02
C GLU A 141 -17.05 -11.04 7.13
N LEU A 142 -15.82 -10.93 7.64
CA LEU A 142 -15.50 -9.98 8.70
C LEU A 142 -15.32 -8.55 8.17
N CYS A 143 -14.55 -8.39 7.08
CA CYS A 143 -14.24 -7.05 6.56
C CYS A 143 -15.32 -6.52 5.58
N GLN A 144 -16.11 -7.37 4.93
CA GLN A 144 -17.02 -6.94 3.85
C GLN A 144 -16.26 -6.18 2.74
N ILE A 145 -15.11 -6.70 2.31
CA ILE A 145 -14.34 -6.14 1.19
C ILE A 145 -14.86 -6.73 -0.12
N LYS A 146 -15.35 -5.87 -1.02
CA LYS A 146 -15.79 -6.26 -2.36
C LYS A 146 -14.63 -6.82 -3.18
N THR A 147 -13.53 -6.07 -3.22
CA THR A 147 -12.28 -6.43 -3.91
C THR A 147 -11.13 -5.62 -3.31
N SER A 148 -9.92 -6.19 -3.34
CA SER A 148 -8.67 -5.51 -2.99
C SER A 148 -7.84 -5.29 -4.25
N LEU A 149 -7.24 -4.10 -4.38
CA LEU A 149 -6.33 -3.83 -5.48
C LEU A 149 -4.94 -4.40 -5.20
N LEU A 150 -4.63 -5.54 -5.79
CA LEU A 150 -3.42 -6.29 -5.49
C LEU A 150 -2.23 -5.79 -6.31
N ASP A 151 -1.22 -5.30 -5.60
CA ASP A 151 0.11 -5.04 -6.13
C ASP A 151 1.05 -6.18 -5.71
N SER A 152 1.10 -7.23 -6.54
CA SER A 152 1.91 -8.41 -6.24
C SER A 152 3.40 -8.07 -6.21
N LEU A 153 4.06 -8.30 -5.08
CA LEU A 153 5.52 -8.12 -4.95
C LEU A 153 6.33 -9.05 -5.88
N GLU A 154 5.74 -10.17 -6.31
CA GLU A 154 6.33 -11.10 -7.26
C GLU A 154 6.03 -10.72 -8.72
N GLY A 155 5.21 -9.69 -8.94
CA GLY A 155 4.78 -9.24 -10.27
C GLY A 155 3.80 -10.18 -10.96
N SER A 156 3.20 -11.13 -10.22
CA SER A 156 2.16 -12.00 -10.76
C SER A 156 0.87 -11.22 -11.03
N LEU A 157 0.23 -11.53 -12.15
CA LEU A 157 -1.11 -11.05 -12.50
C LEU A 157 -2.14 -12.19 -12.48
N ASP A 158 -1.73 -13.37 -12.00
CA ASP A 158 -2.60 -14.53 -11.80
C ASP A 158 -3.07 -14.55 -10.34
N SER A 159 -3.92 -13.58 -10.02
CA SER A 159 -4.53 -13.40 -8.71
C SER A 159 -5.93 -14.00 -8.69
N ASP A 160 -6.36 -14.51 -7.54
CA ASP A 160 -7.71 -15.02 -7.37
C ASP A 160 -8.75 -13.87 -7.59
N PRO A 161 -9.57 -13.95 -8.65
CA PRO A 161 -10.49 -12.87 -9.01
C PRO A 161 -11.66 -12.73 -8.03
N GLU A 162 -11.86 -13.68 -7.10
CA GLU A 162 -12.81 -13.50 -6.01
C GLU A 162 -12.38 -12.37 -5.06
N PHE A 163 -11.07 -12.21 -4.87
CA PHE A 163 -10.51 -11.27 -3.89
C PHE A 163 -9.88 -10.05 -4.53
N PHE A 164 -9.33 -10.16 -5.74
CA PHE A 164 -8.36 -9.20 -6.25
C PHE A 164 -8.65 -8.67 -7.65
N ASN A 165 -8.39 -7.36 -7.82
CA ASN A 165 -8.10 -6.72 -9.10
C ASN A 165 -6.62 -6.30 -9.11
N ASN A 166 -5.89 -6.54 -10.20
CA ASN A 166 -4.45 -6.31 -10.21
C ASN A 166 -4.05 -4.85 -10.45
N VAL A 167 -2.97 -4.44 -9.79
CA VAL A 167 -2.21 -3.20 -10.00
C VAL A 167 -0.83 -3.56 -10.54
N PHE A 168 -0.25 -2.71 -11.40
CA PHE A 168 1.05 -3.00 -12.00
C PHE A 168 2.09 -1.89 -11.79
N ARG A 169 3.30 -2.28 -11.37
CA ARG A 169 4.43 -1.36 -11.21
C ARG A 169 5.22 -1.20 -12.51
N MET A 170 5.27 0.03 -13.02
CA MET A 170 6.13 0.39 -14.16
C MET A 170 7.56 0.79 -13.73
N ASP A 171 7.85 0.76 -12.42
CA ASP A 171 9.14 1.11 -11.81
C ASP A 171 10.37 0.46 -12.48
N PRO A 172 10.34 -0.82 -12.93
CA PRO A 172 11.49 -1.42 -13.61
C PRO A 172 11.90 -0.70 -14.91
N PHE A 173 10.99 0.05 -15.56
CA PHE A 173 11.33 0.87 -16.72
C PHE A 173 12.04 2.19 -16.37
N ILE A 174 11.93 2.60 -15.11
CA ILE A 174 12.55 3.82 -14.61
C ILE A 174 13.88 3.45 -13.95
N MET A 175 13.86 2.51 -13.00
CA MET A 175 15.01 2.16 -12.18
C MET A 175 15.10 0.63 -11.98
N PRO A 176 15.53 -0.12 -13.01
CA PRO A 176 15.68 -1.58 -12.91
C PRO A 176 16.72 -1.94 -11.83
N LYS A 177 16.46 -3.00 -11.08
CA LYS A 177 17.30 -3.46 -9.95
C LYS A 177 18.22 -4.60 -10.31
N SER A 178 17.87 -5.37 -11.34
CA SER A 178 18.63 -6.55 -11.75
C SER A 178 18.50 -6.81 -13.25
N LEU A 179 19.44 -7.61 -13.77
CA LEU A 179 19.35 -8.10 -15.15
C LEU A 179 18.13 -9.00 -15.35
N GLU A 180 17.70 -9.72 -14.30
CA GLU A 180 16.54 -10.59 -14.37
C GLU A 180 15.24 -9.81 -14.54
N GLU A 181 15.09 -8.63 -13.92
CA GLU A 181 13.95 -7.75 -14.17
C GLU A 181 13.89 -7.32 -15.65
N ILE A 182 15.04 -6.97 -16.24
CA ILE A 182 15.12 -6.61 -17.67
C ILE A 182 14.72 -7.81 -18.55
N HIS A 183 15.28 -8.99 -18.29
CA HIS A 183 14.93 -10.19 -19.04
C HIS A 183 13.46 -10.58 -18.87
N ALA A 184 12.86 -10.38 -17.70
CA ALA A 184 11.43 -10.62 -17.48
C ALA A 184 10.56 -9.72 -18.38
N LEU A 185 10.93 -8.45 -18.55
CA LEU A 185 10.25 -7.53 -19.48
C LEU A 185 10.42 -7.96 -20.95
N GLU A 186 11.62 -8.40 -21.34
CA GLU A 186 11.85 -8.95 -22.69
C GLU A 186 11.01 -10.21 -22.94
N ARG A 187 10.90 -11.11 -21.94
CA ARG A 187 10.08 -12.33 -22.05
C ARG A 187 8.59 -12.01 -22.13
N LEU A 188 8.12 -11.01 -21.37
CA LEU A 188 6.71 -10.61 -21.38
C LEU A 188 6.27 -10.06 -22.74
N THR A 189 7.15 -9.33 -23.43
CA THR A 189 6.81 -8.60 -24.66
C THR A 189 7.37 -9.23 -25.94
N GLY A 190 8.37 -10.09 -25.82
CA GLY A 190 9.18 -10.59 -26.94
C GLY A 190 10.15 -9.55 -27.52
N ILE A 191 10.23 -8.35 -26.95
CA ILE A 191 11.07 -7.26 -27.44
C ILE A 191 12.43 -7.32 -26.75
N ARG A 192 13.48 -7.48 -27.54
CA ARG A 192 14.86 -7.43 -27.04
C ARG A 192 15.35 -6.00 -26.87
N ILE A 193 15.78 -5.65 -25.66
CA ILE A 193 16.23 -4.32 -25.28
C ILE A 193 17.69 -4.14 -25.69
N THR A 194 17.88 -3.54 -26.86
CA THR A 194 19.21 -3.31 -27.48
C THR A 194 19.52 -1.84 -27.75
N SER A 195 18.54 -0.97 -27.59
CA SER A 195 18.63 0.47 -27.81
C SER A 195 17.59 1.19 -26.94
N PHE A 196 17.68 2.52 -26.86
CA PHE A 196 16.71 3.32 -26.14
C PHE A 196 15.31 3.27 -26.76
N ASP A 197 15.22 3.16 -28.09
CA ASP A 197 13.94 2.93 -28.78
C ASP A 197 13.34 1.58 -28.41
N ALA A 198 14.15 0.51 -28.35
CA ALA A 198 13.67 -0.80 -27.92
C ALA A 198 13.20 -0.79 -26.45
N TRP A 199 13.83 0.02 -25.59
CA TRP A 199 13.39 0.23 -24.21
C TRP A 199 12.03 0.93 -24.14
N CYS A 200 11.85 2.03 -24.88
CA CYS A 200 10.58 2.76 -24.95
C CYS A 200 9.45 1.88 -25.55
N GLU A 201 9.77 1.08 -26.56
CA GLU A 201 8.81 0.17 -27.20
C GLU A 201 8.44 -0.99 -26.28
N CYS A 202 9.40 -1.58 -25.57
CA CYS A 202 9.15 -2.61 -24.54
C CYS A 202 8.28 -2.06 -23.40
N CYS A 203 8.51 -0.80 -22.98
CA CYS A 203 7.71 -0.09 -21.99
C CYS A 203 6.24 0.03 -22.43
N ARG A 204 6.03 0.52 -23.65
CA ARG A 204 4.69 0.67 -24.24
C ARG A 204 4.00 -0.69 -24.41
N ALA A 205 4.70 -1.69 -24.94
CA ALA A 205 4.17 -3.03 -25.14
C ALA A 205 3.83 -3.73 -23.82
N THR A 206 4.63 -3.52 -22.78
CA THR A 206 4.32 -4.01 -21.42
C THR A 206 3.02 -3.42 -20.92
N LEU A 207 2.85 -2.08 -21.00
CA LEU A 207 1.61 -1.44 -20.58
C LEU A 207 0.39 -2.03 -21.32
N GLU A 208 0.47 -2.19 -22.64
CA GLU A 208 -0.60 -2.81 -23.43
C GLU A 208 -0.89 -4.26 -23.01
N ALA A 209 0.15 -5.03 -22.71
CA ALA A 209 0.00 -6.43 -22.29
C ALA A 209 -0.68 -6.56 -20.92
N VAL A 210 -0.33 -5.71 -19.96
CA VAL A 210 -0.90 -5.78 -18.60
C VAL A 210 -2.33 -5.22 -18.55
N LEU A 211 -2.65 -4.19 -19.35
CA LEU A 211 -4.02 -3.69 -19.47
C LEU A 211 -4.95 -4.75 -20.09
N LYS A 212 -4.47 -5.51 -21.08
CA LYS A 212 -5.23 -6.66 -21.64
C LYS A 212 -5.48 -7.78 -20.62
N LYS A 213 -4.67 -7.85 -19.56
CA LYS A 213 -4.85 -8.78 -18.43
C LYS A 213 -5.75 -8.23 -17.32
N GLY A 214 -6.38 -7.06 -17.51
CA GLY A 214 -7.33 -6.51 -16.57
C GLY A 214 -6.71 -5.72 -15.42
N VAL A 215 -5.46 -5.24 -15.56
CA VAL A 215 -4.88 -4.30 -14.59
C VAL A 215 -5.70 -3.02 -14.54
N VAL A 216 -6.09 -2.60 -13.34
CA VAL A 216 -6.99 -1.45 -13.12
C VAL A 216 -6.26 -0.15 -12.77
N ALA A 217 -5.01 -0.24 -12.32
CA ALA A 217 -4.18 0.91 -11.99
C ALA A 217 -2.68 0.62 -12.17
N LEU A 218 -1.89 1.69 -12.31
CA LEU A 218 -0.44 1.64 -12.23
C LEU A 218 0.03 2.04 -10.83
N LYS A 219 1.22 1.58 -10.40
CA LYS A 219 1.83 1.96 -9.12
C LYS A 219 3.28 2.42 -9.29
N CYS A 220 3.62 3.48 -8.54
CA CYS A 220 4.96 4.03 -8.40
C CYS A 220 5.37 3.93 -6.94
N ALA A 221 6.39 3.10 -6.65
CA ALA A 221 6.96 2.91 -5.32
C ALA A 221 8.39 3.50 -5.23
N LEU A 222 8.77 4.37 -6.17
CA LEU A 222 10.14 4.89 -6.29
C LEU A 222 10.56 5.83 -5.15
N ALA A 223 9.60 6.31 -4.34
CA ALA A 223 9.84 7.10 -3.13
C ALA A 223 10.76 6.41 -2.11
N TYR A 224 10.90 5.08 -2.17
CA TYR A 224 11.85 4.31 -1.35
C TYR A 224 13.30 4.45 -1.80
N ARG A 225 13.54 4.93 -3.02
CA ARG A 225 14.85 4.81 -3.71
C ARG A 225 15.37 6.14 -4.25
N ARG A 226 14.48 7.07 -4.61
CA ARG A 226 14.83 8.37 -5.16
C ARG A 226 13.79 9.42 -4.80
N SER A 227 14.17 10.68 -4.97
CA SER A 227 13.23 11.80 -4.94
C SER A 227 12.13 11.63 -5.98
N LEU A 228 10.89 11.96 -5.60
CA LEU A 228 9.73 12.09 -6.48
C LEU A 228 9.78 13.34 -7.38
N GLN A 229 10.86 14.12 -7.32
CA GLN A 229 11.14 15.17 -8.29
C GLN A 229 11.56 14.54 -9.62
N PHE A 230 10.73 14.66 -10.64
CA PHE A 230 11.03 14.21 -12.01
C PHE A 230 11.11 15.43 -12.93
N ASP A 231 12.32 15.92 -13.18
CA ASP A 231 12.54 17.01 -14.13
C ASP A 231 12.32 16.54 -15.57
N ARG A 232 12.26 17.46 -16.54
CA ARG A 232 11.93 17.14 -17.94
C ARG A 232 13.16 17.22 -18.88
N PRO A 233 14.05 16.20 -18.90
CA PRO A 233 15.19 16.21 -19.80
C PRO A 233 14.79 15.95 -21.25
N THR A 234 15.67 16.32 -22.17
CA THR A 234 15.48 15.98 -23.58
C THR A 234 15.71 14.48 -23.82
N ARG A 235 15.08 13.94 -24.86
CA ARG A 235 15.28 12.55 -25.30
C ARG A 235 16.77 12.23 -25.52
N ALA A 236 17.54 13.15 -26.09
CA ALA A 236 18.95 12.93 -26.40
C ALA A 236 19.82 12.73 -25.14
N VAL A 237 19.55 13.48 -24.06
CA VAL A 237 20.27 13.32 -22.79
C VAL A 237 19.91 11.97 -22.14
N ALA A 238 18.62 11.63 -22.14
CA ALA A 238 18.15 10.34 -21.61
C ALA A 238 18.74 9.14 -22.38
N GLU A 239 18.75 9.21 -23.71
CA GLU A 239 19.30 8.15 -24.58
C GLU A 239 20.80 7.95 -24.39
N ALA A 240 21.55 9.03 -24.19
CA ALA A 240 22.98 8.95 -23.89
C ALA A 240 23.22 8.21 -22.56
N GLU A 241 22.48 8.54 -21.51
CA GLU A 241 22.57 7.86 -20.22
C GLU A 241 22.12 6.39 -20.29
N PHE A 242 21.08 6.09 -21.07
CA PHE A 242 20.65 4.71 -21.31
C PHE A 242 21.73 3.89 -22.02
N THR A 243 22.41 4.49 -23.00
CA THR A 243 23.48 3.84 -23.75
C THR A 243 24.66 3.49 -22.84
N GLU A 244 25.05 4.39 -21.92
CA GLU A 244 26.07 4.12 -20.91
C GLU A 244 25.64 3.02 -19.93
N PHE A 245 24.37 3.04 -19.48
CA PHE A 245 23.80 1.98 -18.65
C PHE A 245 23.89 0.60 -19.34
N LEU A 246 23.47 0.50 -20.60
CA LEU A 246 23.51 -0.74 -21.36
C LEU A 246 24.95 -1.20 -21.62
N ALA A 247 25.87 -0.29 -21.95
CA ALA A 247 27.29 -0.58 -22.10
C ALA A 247 27.89 -1.10 -20.78
N GLY A 248 27.48 -0.52 -19.65
CA GLY A 248 27.86 -0.98 -18.32
C GLY A 248 27.42 -2.42 -18.04
N ILE A 249 26.16 -2.77 -18.36
CA ILE A 249 25.66 -4.16 -18.26
C ILE A 249 26.52 -5.12 -19.09
N TYR A 250 26.87 -4.75 -20.33
CA TYR A 250 27.70 -5.61 -21.17
C TYR A 250 29.10 -5.82 -20.60
N ARG A 251 29.71 -4.78 -20.03
CA ARG A 251 31.02 -4.86 -19.36
C ARG A 251 30.95 -5.70 -18.09
N SER A 252 29.82 -5.65 -17.38
CA SER A 252 29.61 -6.30 -16.08
C SER A 252 28.97 -7.68 -16.16
N ARG A 253 28.93 -8.36 -17.31
CA ARG A 253 28.31 -9.71 -17.50
C ARG A 253 28.68 -10.81 -16.49
N LYS A 254 29.70 -10.58 -15.65
CA LYS A 254 30.13 -11.46 -14.56
C LYS A 254 29.61 -11.05 -13.17
N HIS A 255 28.83 -9.98 -13.05
CA HIS A 255 28.31 -9.43 -11.80
C HIS A 255 26.78 -9.46 -11.77
N PRO A 256 26.16 -9.88 -10.65
CA PRO A 256 24.71 -9.90 -10.50
C PRO A 256 24.08 -8.50 -10.38
N GLN A 257 24.87 -7.48 -10.02
CA GLN A 257 24.40 -6.10 -9.92
C GLN A 257 24.64 -5.33 -11.23
N ILE A 258 23.60 -4.65 -11.70
CA ILE A 258 23.65 -3.78 -12.87
C ILE A 258 24.01 -2.34 -12.45
N PRO A 259 24.65 -1.52 -13.32
CA PRO A 259 24.83 -0.10 -13.05
C PRO A 259 23.49 0.59 -12.82
N LEU A 260 23.46 1.66 -12.03
CA LEU A 260 22.24 2.47 -11.89
C LEU A 260 21.96 3.23 -13.18
N MET A 261 20.71 3.21 -13.64
CA MET A 261 20.24 4.04 -14.76
C MET A 261 20.47 5.52 -14.44
N GLY A 262 20.97 6.31 -15.40
CA GLY A 262 21.20 7.74 -15.17
C GLY A 262 19.92 8.52 -14.84
N HIS A 263 20.04 9.56 -14.01
CA HIS A 263 18.90 10.31 -13.47
C HIS A 263 18.02 10.95 -14.56
N ASN A 264 18.60 11.46 -15.65
CA ASN A 264 17.83 12.02 -16.75
C ASN A 264 17.07 10.92 -17.52
N CYS A 265 17.67 9.74 -17.70
CA CYS A 265 16.94 8.62 -18.29
C CYS A 265 15.77 8.18 -17.40
N GLN A 266 15.99 8.07 -16.08
CA GLN A 266 14.90 7.77 -15.15
C GLN A 266 13.76 8.80 -15.25
N ASN A 267 14.12 10.10 -15.25
CA ASN A 267 13.17 11.20 -15.38
C ASN A 267 12.38 11.15 -16.68
N TYR A 268 13.07 10.95 -17.80
CA TYR A 268 12.44 10.81 -19.10
C TYR A 268 11.45 9.62 -19.12
N MET A 269 11.83 8.49 -18.54
CA MET A 269 10.97 7.31 -18.52
C MET A 269 9.71 7.51 -17.70
N MET A 270 9.77 8.24 -16.57
CA MET A 270 8.55 8.64 -15.84
C MET A 270 7.63 9.48 -16.74
N HIS A 271 8.17 10.50 -17.41
CA HIS A 271 7.40 11.32 -18.34
C HIS A 271 6.83 10.51 -19.53
N TYR A 272 7.56 9.52 -20.02
CA TYR A 272 7.12 8.63 -21.08
C TYR A 272 5.95 7.75 -20.63
N ILE A 273 6.05 7.11 -19.45
CA ILE A 273 4.99 6.29 -18.86
C ILE A 273 3.74 7.13 -18.60
N LEU A 274 3.89 8.33 -18.01
CA LEU A 274 2.77 9.23 -17.76
C LEU A 274 2.13 9.73 -19.05
N GLY A 275 2.90 9.94 -20.12
CA GLY A 275 2.35 10.24 -21.44
C GLY A 275 1.43 9.12 -21.96
N LEU A 276 1.83 7.85 -21.77
CA LEU A 276 1.01 6.70 -22.12
C LEU A 276 -0.23 6.56 -21.23
N ALA A 277 -0.08 6.80 -19.92
CA ALA A 277 -1.17 6.77 -18.95
C ALA A 277 -2.20 7.87 -19.22
N ASN A 278 -1.75 9.09 -19.58
CA ASN A 278 -2.61 10.22 -19.92
C ASN A 278 -3.50 9.91 -21.12
N GLN A 279 -2.92 9.33 -22.19
CA GLN A 279 -3.69 8.93 -23.38
C GLN A 279 -4.80 7.92 -23.09
N ARG A 280 -4.64 7.13 -22.03
CA ARG A 280 -5.56 6.05 -21.62
C ARG A 280 -6.41 6.41 -20.41
N GLN A 281 -6.23 7.61 -19.86
CA GLN A 281 -6.88 8.06 -18.62
C GLN A 281 -6.73 7.02 -17.51
N LEU A 282 -5.50 6.58 -17.22
CA LEU A 282 -5.27 5.57 -16.18
C LEU A 282 -5.21 6.19 -14.79
N ALA A 283 -5.62 5.41 -13.79
CA ALA A 283 -5.28 5.68 -12.41
C ALA A 283 -3.81 5.28 -12.15
N TYR A 284 -3.08 6.15 -11.45
CA TYR A 284 -1.69 5.93 -11.11
C TYR A 284 -1.45 6.26 -9.63
N GLN A 285 -1.23 5.22 -8.86
CA GLN A 285 -0.93 5.27 -7.43
C GLN A 285 0.52 5.69 -7.20
N PHE A 286 0.74 6.69 -6.36
CA PHE A 286 2.07 7.13 -5.94
C PHE A 286 2.25 6.93 -4.44
N HIS A 287 3.30 6.20 -4.07
CA HIS A 287 3.75 6.16 -2.69
C HIS A 287 4.27 7.53 -2.28
N THR A 288 3.65 8.17 -1.27
CA THR A 288 4.07 9.48 -0.74
C THR A 288 4.12 9.45 0.78
N GLY A 289 4.87 10.37 1.39
CA GLY A 289 5.07 10.37 2.84
C GLY A 289 5.91 9.21 3.35
N LEU A 290 5.58 8.71 4.54
CA LEU A 290 6.33 7.68 5.24
C LEU A 290 6.63 6.48 4.34
N GLN A 291 7.85 5.99 4.41
CA GLN A 291 8.28 4.73 3.81
C GLN A 291 8.33 3.66 4.90
N GLU A 292 7.88 2.44 4.58
CA GLU A 292 8.00 1.30 5.47
C GLU A 292 9.47 0.96 5.77
N GLY A 293 9.71 0.42 6.95
CA GLY A 293 11.04 0.07 7.46
C GLY A 293 11.63 1.14 8.37
N ASN A 294 12.88 0.92 8.77
CA ASN A 294 13.62 1.83 9.63
C ASN A 294 14.65 2.63 8.81
N GLY A 295 14.35 3.92 8.59
CA GLY A 295 15.28 4.87 8.00
C GLY A 295 15.10 5.04 6.48
N ASN A 296 14.77 6.25 6.07
CA ASN A 296 14.81 6.69 4.67
C ASN A 296 14.85 8.24 4.62
N HIS A 297 15.03 8.81 3.43
CA HIS A 297 14.92 10.24 3.20
C HIS A 297 13.45 10.63 3.02
N ILE A 298 12.76 10.97 4.12
CA ILE A 298 11.32 11.35 4.10
C ILE A 298 11.05 12.50 3.12
N ALA A 299 11.98 13.45 2.95
CA ALA A 299 11.82 14.55 1.99
C ALA A 299 11.72 14.08 0.53
N HIS A 300 12.20 12.88 0.19
CA HIS A 300 12.09 12.33 -1.17
C HIS A 300 10.66 11.93 -1.54
N SER A 301 9.77 11.78 -0.56
CA SER A 301 8.38 11.39 -0.74
C SER A 301 7.40 12.53 -0.48
N ASP A 302 7.88 13.77 -0.40
CA ASP A 302 7.03 14.97 -0.33
C ASP A 302 6.15 15.04 -1.61
N PRO A 303 4.82 15.06 -1.47
CA PRO A 303 3.90 15.03 -2.62
C PRO A 303 4.00 16.29 -3.50
N THR A 304 4.54 17.40 -2.99
CA THR A 304 4.69 18.65 -3.76
C THR A 304 5.70 18.54 -4.90
N LEU A 305 6.64 17.58 -4.81
CA LEU A 305 7.63 17.30 -5.85
C LEU A 305 7.01 16.76 -7.14
N LEU A 306 5.77 16.26 -7.08
CA LEU A 306 5.03 15.75 -8.23
C LEU A 306 4.22 16.84 -8.96
N SER A 307 4.22 18.08 -8.47
CA SER A 307 3.35 19.16 -8.99
C SER A 307 3.52 19.45 -10.48
N ASN A 308 4.75 19.29 -11.02
CA ASN A 308 4.99 19.43 -12.45
C ASN A 308 4.30 18.32 -13.26
N LEU A 309 4.22 17.10 -12.73
CA LEU A 309 3.56 15.98 -13.39
C LEU A 309 2.04 16.18 -13.43
N PHE A 310 1.45 16.73 -12.37
CA PHE A 310 0.00 17.02 -12.36
C PHE A 310 -0.39 18.02 -13.45
N LEU A 311 0.46 19.02 -13.70
CA LEU A 311 0.29 20.02 -14.76
C LEU A 311 0.47 19.42 -16.16
N ASP A 312 1.50 18.59 -16.34
CA ASP A 312 1.88 18.03 -17.64
C ASP A 312 0.94 16.91 -18.11
N TYR A 313 0.24 16.24 -17.19
CA TYR A 313 -0.59 15.05 -17.46
C TYR A 313 -2.00 15.17 -16.85
N PRO A 314 -2.84 16.11 -17.34
CA PRO A 314 -4.13 16.42 -16.74
C PRO A 314 -5.15 15.26 -16.77
N ASP A 315 -4.95 14.27 -17.64
CA ASP A 315 -5.88 13.14 -17.81
C ASP A 315 -5.48 11.88 -17.00
N VAL A 316 -4.30 11.89 -16.37
CA VAL A 316 -3.91 10.85 -15.40
C VAL A 316 -4.63 11.10 -14.09
N ARG A 317 -5.28 10.09 -13.52
CA ARG A 317 -5.83 10.18 -12.16
C ARG A 317 -4.72 9.84 -11.16
N PHE A 318 -4.07 10.86 -10.63
CA PHE A 318 -2.98 10.71 -9.65
C PHE A 318 -3.56 10.40 -8.29
N ASP A 319 -3.27 9.22 -7.78
CA ASP A 319 -3.77 8.73 -6.51
C ASP A 319 -2.64 8.72 -5.48
N LEU A 320 -2.70 9.62 -4.48
CA LEU A 320 -1.59 9.88 -3.57
C LEU A 320 -1.85 9.23 -2.22
N PHE A 321 -0.96 8.30 -1.86
CA PHE A 321 -1.16 7.40 -0.73
C PHE A 321 -0.78 7.97 0.64
N HIS A 322 -1.26 7.27 1.67
CA HIS A 322 -0.74 7.29 3.05
C HIS A 322 -0.91 8.63 3.74
N ILE A 323 -1.96 9.37 3.36
CA ILE A 323 -2.17 10.78 3.73
C ILE A 323 -0.94 11.67 3.47
N SER A 324 -0.01 11.20 2.64
CA SER A 324 1.36 11.69 2.52
C SER A 324 2.09 11.91 3.85
N TYR A 325 1.80 11.16 4.92
CA TYR A 325 2.27 11.45 6.28
C TYR A 325 3.79 11.74 6.34
N PRO A 326 4.27 12.87 6.90
CA PRO A 326 3.53 13.88 7.66
C PRO A 326 3.06 15.09 6.83
N PHE A 327 2.99 14.98 5.50
CA PHE A 327 2.65 16.05 4.53
C PHE A 327 1.15 16.17 4.21
N GLN A 328 0.25 15.72 5.08
CA GLN A 328 -1.21 15.72 4.82
C GLN A 328 -1.79 17.11 4.47
N GLN A 329 -1.18 18.20 4.94
CA GLN A 329 -1.59 19.57 4.63
C GLN A 329 -1.15 20.00 3.21
N GLN A 330 0.04 19.59 2.79
CA GLN A 330 0.48 19.76 1.41
C GLN A 330 -0.43 18.97 0.47
N LEU A 331 -0.77 17.73 0.83
CA LEU A 331 -1.71 16.92 0.07
C LEU A 331 -3.09 17.58 -0.04
N SER A 332 -3.59 18.17 1.05
CA SER A 332 -4.82 18.99 1.08
C SER A 332 -4.81 20.09 0.02
N ALA A 333 -3.72 20.88 -0.03
CA ALA A 333 -3.56 21.94 -1.01
C ALA A 333 -3.50 21.41 -2.45
N LEU A 334 -2.75 20.33 -2.69
CA LEU A 334 -2.63 19.71 -4.01
C LEU A 334 -3.99 19.18 -4.52
N ALA A 335 -4.71 18.42 -3.70
CA ALA A 335 -6.02 17.89 -4.06
C ALA A 335 -7.08 18.99 -4.23
N LYS A 336 -6.92 20.14 -3.57
CA LYS A 336 -7.79 21.30 -3.76
C LYS A 336 -7.57 22.01 -5.10
N VAL A 337 -6.32 22.16 -5.52
CA VAL A 337 -5.98 22.97 -6.72
C VAL A 337 -5.90 22.17 -8.01
N PHE A 338 -5.59 20.87 -7.95
CA PHE A 338 -5.45 20.01 -9.13
C PHE A 338 -6.67 19.09 -9.31
N PRO A 339 -7.44 19.20 -10.40
CA PRO A 339 -8.61 18.34 -10.64
C PRO A 339 -8.29 16.85 -10.67
N ASN A 340 -7.07 16.50 -11.08
CA ASN A 340 -6.60 15.14 -11.34
C ASN A 340 -5.82 14.50 -10.18
N VAL A 341 -5.74 15.16 -9.01
CA VAL A 341 -5.06 14.64 -7.81
C VAL A 341 -6.06 14.16 -6.77
N PHE A 342 -5.99 12.89 -6.39
CA PHE A 342 -6.85 12.20 -5.45
C PHE A 342 -6.06 11.83 -4.18
N ILE A 343 -6.78 11.73 -3.07
CA ILE A 343 -6.26 11.40 -1.75
C ILE A 343 -6.64 9.96 -1.43
N ASP A 344 -5.64 9.15 -1.08
CA ASP A 344 -5.87 7.79 -0.61
C ASP A 344 -5.34 7.61 0.83
N MET A 345 -6.24 7.16 1.71
CA MET A 345 -5.92 6.86 3.12
C MET A 345 -5.34 5.44 3.32
N CYS A 346 -4.99 4.74 2.24
CA CYS A 346 -4.20 3.51 2.24
C CYS A 346 -3.08 3.55 3.30
N TRP A 347 -2.95 2.50 4.13
CA TRP A 347 -2.03 2.38 5.29
C TRP A 347 -2.22 3.38 6.45
N ALA A 348 -2.87 4.53 6.22
CA ALA A 348 -2.78 5.69 7.11
C ALA A 348 -3.31 5.44 8.53
N HIS A 349 -4.38 4.66 8.65
CA HIS A 349 -5.09 4.46 9.91
C HIS A 349 -4.27 3.71 10.95
N ILE A 350 -3.22 3.00 10.52
CA ILE A 350 -2.29 2.29 11.40
C ILE A 350 -0.91 2.93 11.46
N ILE A 351 -0.56 3.84 10.54
CA ILE A 351 0.55 4.79 10.75
C ILE A 351 0.24 5.63 11.98
N SER A 352 -0.92 6.28 11.98
CA SER A 352 -1.41 7.06 13.12
C SER A 352 -2.93 7.23 13.05
N PRO A 353 -3.68 6.55 13.93
CA PRO A 353 -5.12 6.71 14.02
C PRO A 353 -5.54 8.17 14.22
N GLN A 354 -4.79 8.91 15.05
CA GLN A 354 -5.11 10.31 15.34
C GLN A 354 -4.79 11.24 14.16
N ALA A 355 -3.69 11.01 13.45
CA ALA A 355 -3.37 11.81 12.26
C ALA A 355 -4.40 11.57 11.16
N SER A 356 -4.91 10.34 11.02
CA SER A 356 -5.96 10.01 10.06
C SER A 356 -7.27 10.73 10.36
N ILE A 357 -7.69 10.77 11.63
CA ILE A 357 -8.90 11.54 12.04
C ILE A 357 -8.70 13.02 11.74
N ALA A 358 -7.55 13.59 12.13
CA ALA A 358 -7.26 15.01 11.94
C ALA A 358 -7.21 15.40 10.45
N ALA A 359 -6.52 14.60 9.63
CA ALA A 359 -6.41 14.80 8.19
C ALA A 359 -7.78 14.77 7.51
N LEU A 360 -8.59 13.73 7.76
CA LEU A 360 -9.92 13.62 7.15
C LEU A 360 -10.86 14.75 7.61
N THR A 361 -10.77 15.15 8.89
CA THR A 361 -11.55 16.28 9.41
C THR A 361 -11.19 17.58 8.69
N GLU A 362 -9.91 17.86 8.47
CA GLU A 362 -9.47 19.02 7.69
C GLU A 362 -9.91 18.93 6.22
N TRP A 363 -9.73 17.78 5.58
CA TRP A 363 -10.01 17.62 4.16
C TRP A 363 -11.48 17.75 3.82
N LEU A 364 -12.39 17.35 4.72
CA LEU A 364 -13.82 17.57 4.52
C LEU A 364 -14.21 19.07 4.48
N ASP A 365 -13.35 19.97 4.95
CA ASP A 365 -13.52 21.43 4.74
C ASP A 365 -12.83 21.91 3.46
N ALA A 366 -11.67 21.33 3.16
CA ALA A 366 -10.75 21.88 2.16
C ALA A 366 -10.95 21.30 0.75
N VAL A 367 -11.31 20.03 0.64
CA VAL A 367 -11.29 19.22 -0.59
C VAL A 367 -12.68 18.61 -0.82
N PRO A 368 -13.19 18.60 -2.07
CA PRO A 368 -14.39 17.84 -2.39
C PRO A 368 -14.26 16.37 -1.97
N PHE A 369 -15.17 15.88 -1.13
CA PHE A 369 -15.07 14.52 -0.55
C PHE A 369 -15.06 13.43 -1.61
N ASN A 370 -15.51 13.71 -2.84
CA ASN A 370 -15.47 12.81 -3.97
C ASN A 370 -14.04 12.52 -4.49
N LYS A 371 -13.01 13.11 -3.87
CA LYS A 371 -11.60 12.91 -4.18
C LYS A 371 -10.83 12.16 -3.09
N ILE A 372 -11.53 11.61 -2.11
CA ILE A 372 -10.94 10.98 -0.93
C ILE A 372 -11.38 9.52 -0.88
N ASN A 373 -10.42 8.60 -0.81
CA ASN A 373 -10.65 7.18 -0.56
C ASN A 373 -10.26 6.87 0.89
N ALA A 374 -11.16 6.20 1.62
CA ALA A 374 -10.98 5.98 3.06
C ALA A 374 -10.09 4.78 3.40
N PHE A 375 -9.85 3.82 2.49
CA PHE A 375 -9.17 2.59 2.90
C PHE A 375 -8.41 1.89 1.78
N GLY A 376 -7.17 1.53 2.11
CA GLY A 376 -6.35 0.53 1.44
C GLY A 376 -5.52 -0.16 2.51
N GLY A 377 -5.51 -1.48 2.56
CA GLY A 377 -4.93 -2.23 3.68
C GLY A 377 -3.40 -2.22 3.69
N ASP A 378 -2.79 -2.37 2.52
CA ASP A 378 -1.34 -2.36 2.27
C ASP A 378 -0.58 -3.43 3.09
N TYR A 379 -1.18 -4.59 3.35
CA TYR A 379 -0.60 -5.66 4.15
C TYR A 379 0.07 -6.77 3.33
N LEU A 380 0.99 -7.49 3.97
CA LEU A 380 1.61 -8.71 3.46
C LEU A 380 0.95 -10.00 3.99
N PHE A 381 -0.02 -9.88 4.88
CA PHE A 381 -0.73 -11.01 5.48
C PHE A 381 -2.18 -10.65 5.82
N VAL A 382 -3.06 -11.65 5.69
CA VAL A 382 -4.51 -11.44 5.65
C VAL A 382 -5.10 -10.95 6.98
N ASP A 383 -4.60 -11.45 8.11
CA ASP A 383 -5.14 -11.08 9.43
C ASP A 383 -4.95 -9.59 9.76
N GLY A 384 -3.86 -9.00 9.27
CA GLY A 384 -3.54 -7.58 9.48
C GLY A 384 -4.61 -6.65 8.89
N VAL A 385 -5.24 -7.08 7.79
CA VAL A 385 -6.28 -6.32 7.09
C VAL A 385 -7.45 -6.02 8.01
N TYR A 386 -7.94 -7.00 8.78
CA TYR A 386 -9.07 -6.79 9.69
C TYR A 386 -8.75 -5.74 10.76
N GLY A 387 -7.59 -5.86 11.41
CA GLY A 387 -7.19 -4.94 12.48
C GLY A 387 -7.09 -3.49 12.00
N HIS A 388 -6.52 -3.30 10.81
CA HIS A 388 -6.40 -2.00 10.17
C HIS A 388 -7.75 -1.45 9.72
N GLN A 389 -8.56 -2.27 9.06
CA GLN A 389 -9.85 -1.85 8.55
C GLN A 389 -10.84 -1.48 9.66
N TYR A 390 -10.82 -2.22 10.77
CA TYR A 390 -11.58 -1.87 11.97
C TYR A 390 -11.20 -0.44 12.44
N LEU A 391 -9.90 -0.13 12.50
CA LEU A 391 -9.44 1.22 12.85
C LEU A 391 -9.87 2.26 11.80
N ALA A 392 -9.86 1.92 10.51
CA ALA A 392 -10.34 2.80 9.44
C ALA A 392 -11.81 3.18 9.65
N ARG A 393 -12.68 2.19 9.85
CA ARG A 393 -14.12 2.41 10.13
C ARG A 393 -14.34 3.29 11.37
N GLU A 394 -13.63 3.02 12.46
CA GLU A 394 -13.71 3.85 13.66
C GLU A 394 -13.21 5.28 13.42
N ASN A 395 -12.07 5.45 12.74
CA ASN A 395 -11.44 6.74 12.53
C ASN A 395 -12.28 7.63 11.59
N VAL A 396 -12.81 7.07 10.51
CA VAL A 396 -13.73 7.77 9.60
C VAL A 396 -15.00 8.19 10.35
N SER A 397 -15.59 7.30 11.15
CA SER A 397 -16.79 7.61 11.94
C SER A 397 -16.54 8.74 12.94
N LYS A 398 -15.37 8.78 13.57
CA LYS A 398 -14.96 9.87 14.47
C LYS A 398 -14.80 11.20 13.73
N ALA A 399 -14.15 11.21 12.57
CA ALA A 399 -13.98 12.42 11.77
C ALA A 399 -15.33 12.99 11.28
N LEU A 400 -16.23 12.12 10.82
CA LEU A 400 -17.56 12.52 10.38
C LEU A 400 -18.42 13.03 11.54
N ALA A 401 -18.35 12.40 12.71
CA ALA A 401 -19.08 12.85 13.89
C ALA A 401 -18.68 14.27 14.31
N LEU A 402 -17.39 14.62 14.26
CA LEU A 402 -16.92 15.99 14.52
C LEU A 402 -17.61 17.00 13.59
N LYS A 403 -17.76 16.67 12.30
CA LYS A 403 -18.44 17.54 11.33
C LYS A 403 -19.94 17.67 11.55
N VAL A 404 -20.58 16.60 12.02
CA VAL A 404 -21.99 16.63 12.43
C VAL A 404 -22.18 17.53 13.65
N GLU A 405 -21.30 17.40 14.64
CA GLU A 405 -21.33 18.22 15.87
C GLU A 405 -21.05 19.70 15.61
N ASP A 406 -20.16 20.00 14.65
CA ASP A 406 -19.90 21.36 14.16
C ASP A 406 -21.08 21.93 13.34
N GLY A 407 -22.07 21.11 12.98
CA GLY A 407 -23.23 21.51 12.17
C GLY A 407 -22.92 21.74 10.69
N VAL A 408 -21.83 21.17 10.18
CA VAL A 408 -21.44 21.26 8.76
C VAL A 408 -22.40 20.46 7.87
N PHE A 409 -22.82 19.29 8.35
CA PHE A 409 -23.81 18.42 7.73
C PHE A 409 -24.52 17.56 8.79
N ASP A 410 -25.66 16.96 8.45
CA ASP A 410 -26.40 16.09 9.37
C ASP A 410 -25.93 14.62 9.35
N LEU A 411 -26.58 13.79 10.16
CA LEU A 411 -26.25 12.37 10.30
C LEU A 411 -26.47 11.58 9.00
N ASP A 412 -27.50 11.90 8.22
CA ASP A 412 -27.80 11.18 6.99
C ASP A 412 -26.79 11.54 5.89
N GLN A 413 -26.40 12.81 5.82
CA GLN A 413 -25.29 13.26 4.98
C GLN A 413 -23.96 12.63 5.38
N ALA A 414 -23.69 12.47 6.69
CA ALA A 414 -22.48 11.78 7.15
C ALA A 414 -22.43 10.32 6.67
N LYS A 415 -23.56 9.61 6.69
CA LYS A 415 -23.66 8.24 6.17
C LYS A 415 -23.45 8.20 4.65
N GLU A 416 -24.04 9.14 3.91
CA GLU A 416 -23.80 9.25 2.47
C GLU A 416 -22.33 9.47 2.15
N ILE A 417 -21.67 10.42 2.83
CA ILE A 417 -20.25 10.68 2.67
C ILE A 417 -19.43 9.43 2.99
N ALA A 418 -19.72 8.72 4.09
CA ALA A 418 -19.00 7.50 4.43
C ALA A 418 -19.08 6.44 3.31
N ARG A 419 -20.26 6.23 2.72
CA ARG A 419 -20.44 5.33 1.56
C ARG A 419 -19.61 5.77 0.37
N CYS A 420 -19.53 7.07 0.10
CA CYS A 420 -18.68 7.60 -0.97
C CYS A 420 -17.20 7.32 -0.70
N LEU A 421 -16.72 7.59 0.52
CA LEU A 421 -15.30 7.41 0.86
C LEU A 421 -14.85 5.94 0.81
N PHE A 422 -15.69 5.01 1.26
CA PHE A 422 -15.35 3.59 1.33
C PHE A 422 -15.64 2.81 0.04
N TYR A 423 -16.56 3.28 -0.81
CA TYR A 423 -17.02 2.50 -1.96
C TYR A 423 -17.11 3.33 -3.25
N ASP A 424 -17.93 4.38 -3.31
CA ASP A 424 -18.22 5.03 -4.61
C ASP A 424 -16.99 5.72 -5.22
N ASN A 425 -16.19 6.39 -4.39
CA ASN A 425 -15.00 7.09 -4.82
C ASN A 425 -13.95 6.12 -5.37
N PRO A 426 -13.51 5.09 -4.62
CA PRO A 426 -12.55 4.14 -5.17
C PRO A 426 -13.12 3.37 -6.38
N ALA A 427 -14.40 2.98 -6.37
CA ALA A 427 -15.04 2.34 -7.53
C ALA A 427 -14.90 3.19 -8.80
N ARG A 428 -15.20 4.50 -8.69
CA ARG A 428 -15.11 5.44 -9.81
C ARG A 428 -13.67 5.75 -10.20
N LEU A 429 -12.76 5.90 -9.25
CA LEU A 429 -11.34 6.21 -9.51
C LEU A 429 -10.66 5.09 -10.30
N PHE A 430 -10.95 3.83 -9.94
CA PHE A 430 -10.34 2.65 -10.53
C PHE A 430 -11.22 1.94 -11.56
N THR A 431 -12.36 2.54 -11.92
CA THR A 431 -13.31 2.01 -12.92
C THR A 431 -13.71 0.56 -12.64
N LEU A 432 -14.12 0.31 -11.39
CA LEU A 432 -14.55 -1.00 -10.90
C LEU A 432 -16.07 -1.09 -11.02
N ASP A 433 -16.56 -2.08 -11.74
CA ASP A 433 -18.00 -2.34 -11.97
C ASP A 433 -18.72 -2.90 -10.73
#